data_AF-D2PG95-F1
#
_entry.id   AF-D2PG95-F1
#
_cell.length_a   1.000
_cell.length_b   1.000
_cell.length_c   1.000
_cell.angle_alpha   90.00
_cell.angle_beta   90.00
_cell.angle_gamma   90.00
#
_symmetry.space_group_name_H-M   'P 1'
#
loop_
_entity.id
_entity.type
_entity.pdbx_description
1 polymer ?
#
loop_
_entity_poly.entity_id
_entity_poly.type
_entity_poly.pdbx_seq_one_letter_code
_entity_poly.pdbx_strand_id
1 'polypeptide(L)' 'MLSEIISLSSKYGITIYDAAYIVLGKVLGDKVYTADEKLLRKVKELHFVIHIKDFK' A
#
# COMPACT_ATOMS: atom_id res chain seq x y z
N MET A 1 8.96 -0.56 11.78
CA MET A 1 8.92 -0.70 10.32
C MET A 1 8.67 -2.15 9.90
N LEU A 2 9.57 -3.12 10.15
CA LEU A 2 9.36 -4.52 9.73
C LEU A 2 8.10 -5.17 10.36
N SER A 3 7.87 -4.97 11.65
CA SER A 3 6.66 -5.46 12.34
C SER A 3 5.36 -4.91 11.74
N GLU A 4 5.38 -3.65 11.30
CA GLU A 4 4.25 -2.99 10.66
C GLU A 4 4.01 -3.53 9.25
N ILE A 5 5.08 -3.81 8.50
CA ILE A 5 5.00 -4.46 7.18
C ILE A 5 4.34 -5.84 7.31
N ILE A 6 4.79 -6.65 8.26
CA ILE A 6 4.21 -7.98 8.51
C ILE A 6 2.75 -7.85 8.93
N SER A 7 2.44 -6.96 9.88
CA SER A 7 1.07 -6.72 10.34
C SER A 7 0.14 -6.29 9.20
N LEU A 8 0.60 -5.39 8.34
CA LEU A 8 -0.19 -4.88 7.21
C LEU A 8 -0.36 -5.93 6.11
N SER A 9 0.69 -6.70 5.82
CA SER A 9 0.65 -7.85 4.90
C SER A 9 -0.38 -8.89 5.38
N SER A 10 -0.35 -9.25 6.67
CA SER A 10 -1.32 -10.18 7.27
C SER A 10 -2.73 -9.60 7.27
N LYS A 11 -2.91 -8.32 7.64
CA LYS A 11 -4.23 -7.67 7.72
C LYS A 11 -4.96 -7.64 6.38
N TYR A 12 -4.26 -7.27 5.30
CA TYR A 12 -4.88 -7.11 3.99
C TYR A 12 -4.69 -8.32 3.06
N GLY A 13 -3.97 -9.35 3.52
CA GLY A 13 -3.66 -10.54 2.72
C GLY A 13 -2.89 -10.18 1.45
N ILE A 14 -1.89 -9.29 1.56
CA ILE A 14 -1.04 -8.83 0.46
C ILE A 14 0.40 -9.29 0.66
N THR A 15 1.22 -9.22 -0.39
CA THR A 15 2.62 -9.66 -0.26
C THR A 15 3.39 -8.73 0.69
N ILE A 16 4.50 -9.22 1.24
CA ILE A 16 5.41 -8.40 2.06
C ILE A 16 5.94 -7.21 1.26
N TYR A 17 6.12 -7.34 -0.07
CA TYR A 17 6.57 -6.26 -0.94
C TYR A 17 5.52 -5.15 -1.08
N ASP A 18 4.26 -5.51 -1.33
CA ASP A 18 3.16 -4.53 -1.40
C ASP A 18 3.03 -3.79 -0.06
N ALA A 19 3.07 -4.54 1.04
CA ALA A 19 3.01 -3.96 2.37
C ALA A 19 4.20 -3.03 2.67
N ALA A 20 5.40 -3.37 2.19
CA ALA A 20 6.59 -2.54 2.37
C ALA A 20 6.47 -1.18 1.69
N TYR A 21 5.99 -1.13 0.44
CA TYR A 21 5.76 0.14 -0.26
C TYR A 21 4.65 0.97 0.40
N ILE A 22 3.57 0.32 0.85
CA ILE A 22 2.48 1.00 1.57
C ILE A 22 2.97 1.60 2.90
N VAL A 23 3.75 0.83 3.68
CA VAL A 23 4.31 1.32 4.95
C VAL A 23 5.32 2.44 4.69
N LEU A 24 6.13 2.34 3.64
CA LEU A 24 7.06 3.42 3.26
C LEU A 24 6.32 4.72 2.95
N GLY A 25 5.27 4.68 2.11
CA GLY A 25 4.46 5.87 1.81
C GLY A 25 3.80 6.45 3.07
N LYS A 26 3.29 5.60 3.96
CA LYS A 26 2.76 6.03 5.25
C LYS A 26 3.81 6.75 6.12
N VAL A 27 5.03 6.23 6.18
CA VAL A 27 6.15 6.83 6.96
C VAL A 27 6.59 8.16 6.37
N LEU A 28 6.59 8.28 5.04
CA LEU A 28 6.93 9.52 4.34
C LEU A 28 5.79 10.54 4.34
N GLY A 29 4.57 10.14 4.69
CA GLY A 29 3.37 10.98 4.58
C GLY A 29 2.99 11.25 3.13
N ASP A 30 3.31 10.33 2.22
CA ASP A 30 3.14 10.50 0.77
C ASP A 30 2.25 9.42 0.14
N LYS A 31 1.82 9.68 -1.09
CA LYS A 31 0.99 8.78 -1.91
C LYS A 31 1.80 7.60 -2.41
N VAL A 32 1.18 6.43 -2.45
CA VAL A 32 1.73 5.22 -3.05
C VAL A 32 0.95 4.94 -4.33
N TYR A 33 1.62 5.11 -5.47
CA TYR A 33 1.02 4.83 -6.76
C TYR A 33 1.28 3.38 -7.16
N THR A 34 0.25 2.70 -7.66
CA THR A 34 0.35 1.33 -8.17
C THR A 34 -0.55 1.13 -9.38
N ALA A 35 -0.15 0.25 -10.29
CA ALA A 35 -1.00 -0.24 -11.37
C ALA A 35 -1.79 -1.49 -10.98
N ASP A 36 -1.56 -2.05 -9.79
CA ASP A 36 -2.21 -3.28 -9.35
C ASP A 36 -3.62 -3.00 -8.79
N GLU A 37 -4.63 -3.20 -9.62
CA GLU A 37 -6.02 -3.07 -9.20
C GLU A 37 -6.46 -4.10 -8.15
N LYS A 38 -5.85 -5.29 -8.10
CA LYS A 38 -6.15 -6.28 -7.04
C LYS A 38 -5.67 -5.77 -5.70
N LEU A 39 -4.48 -5.14 -5.66
CA LEU A 39 -3.97 -4.49 -4.47
C LEU A 39 -4.92 -3.37 -4.01
N LEU A 40 -5.29 -2.45 -4.91
CA LEU A 40 -6.21 -1.34 -4.59
C LEU A 40 -7.56 -1.82 -4.01
N ARG A 41 -8.12 -2.91 -4.54
CA ARG A 41 -9.34 -3.51 -3.99
C ARG A 41 -9.16 -4.02 -2.57
N LYS A 42 -8.01 -4.62 -2.25
CA LYS A 42 -7.69 -5.13 -0.90
C LYS A 42 -7.47 -4.00 0.10
N VAL A 43 -6.81 -2.92 -0.31
CA VAL A 43 -6.41 -1.82 0.58
C VAL A 43 -7.28 -0.57 0.42
N LYS A 44 -8.53 -0.70 -0.04
CA LYS A 44 -9.44 0.42 -0.34
C LYS A 44 -9.64 1.44 0.79
N GLU A 45 -9.39 1.06 2.05
CA GLU A 45 -9.44 1.94 3.23
C GLU A 45 -8.22 2.87 3.35
N LEU A 46 -7.13 2.55 2.64
CA LEU A 46 -5.90 3.33 2.62
C LEU A 46 -5.95 4.32 1.45
N HIS A 47 -6.63 5.44 1.64
CA HIS A 47 -6.87 6.45 0.59
C HIS A 47 -5.59 7.07 -0.04
N PHE A 48 -4.43 6.88 0.59
CA PHE A 48 -3.14 7.31 0.06
C PHE A 48 -2.52 6.30 -0.92
N VAL A 49 -3.09 5.10 -1.07
CA VAL A 49 -2.71 4.14 -2.11
C VAL A 49 -3.61 4.36 -3.32
N ILE A 50 -3.03 4.81 -4.43
CA ILE A 50 -3.76 5.39 -5.56
C ILE A 50 -3.37 4.67 -6.85
N HIS A 51 -4.30 4.60 -7.80
CA HIS A 51 -3.98 4.05 -9.10
C HIS A 51 -3.01 4.97 -9.85
N ILE A 52 -1.98 4.40 -10.49
CA ILE A 52 -0.94 5.17 -11.18
C ILE A 52 -1.48 6.07 -12.30
N LYS A 53 -2.65 5.73 -12.87
CA LYS A 53 -3.36 6.58 -13.85
C LYS A 53 -3.69 7.99 -13.33
N ASP A 54 -3.78 8.16 -12.01
CA ASP A 54 -4.09 9.44 -11.37
C ASP A 54 -2.79 10.20 -10.98
N PHE A 55 -1.62 9.69 -11.35
CA PHE A 55 -0.34 10.38 -11.22
C PHE A 55 -0.30 11.61 -12.13
N LYS A 56 0.15 12.75 -11.60
CA LYS A 56 0.29 14.03 -12.31
C LYS A 56 1.72 14.54 -12.15
#